data_AF-A0A5C5XQI3-F1
#
_entry.id   AF-A0A5C5XQI3-F1
#
_cell.length_a   1.000
_cell.length_b   1.000
_cell.length_c   1.000
_cell.angle_alpha   90.00
_cell.angle_beta   90.00
_cell.angle_gamma   90.00
#
_symmetry.space_group_name_H-M   'P 1'
#
loop_
_entity.id
_entity.type
_entity.pdbx_description
1 polymer ?
#
loop_
_entity_poly.entity_id
_entity_poly.type
_entity_poly.pdbx_seq_one_letter_code
_entity_poly.pdbx_strand_id
1 'polypeptide(L)' 'MSRMARCEVFDPEEVAIAHVYTRVCRRCFLLGDDPVSGTNFDHRKVWIEEYLQQFAACFGIDLIGFSILSNHFH' A
#
# COMPACT_ATOMS: atom_id res chain seq x y z
N MET A 1 21.40 4.35 0.58
CA MET A 1 21.44 4.16 -0.89
C MET A 1 20.13 4.68 -1.45
N SER A 2 20.19 5.54 -2.47
CA SER A 2 19.00 5.92 -3.24
C SER A 2 18.45 4.69 -3.96
N ARG A 3 17.13 4.61 -4.11
CA ARG A 3 16.52 3.60 -4.99
C ARG A 3 16.90 3.93 -6.44
N MET A 4 17.11 2.89 -7.25
CA MET A 4 17.29 3.02 -8.69
C MET A 4 16.06 3.67 -9.33
N ALA A 5 16.24 4.32 -10.48
CA ALA A 5 15.11 4.82 -11.24
C ALA A 5 14.26 3.62 -11.71
N ARG A 6 12.93 3.78 -11.74
CA ARG A 6 12.02 2.68 -12.10
C ARG A 6 12.30 2.11 -13.49
N CYS A 7 12.63 2.98 -14.45
CA CYS A 7 13.01 2.59 -15.81
C CYS A 7 14.35 1.84 -15.90
N GLU A 8 15.15 1.80 -14.83
CA GLU A 8 16.36 0.96 -14.75
C GLU A 8 16.06 -0.42 -14.15
N VAL A 9 14.87 -0.60 -13.56
CA VAL A 9 14.43 -1.86 -12.92
C VAL A 9 13.52 -2.66 -13.85
N PHE A 10 12.69 -1.99 -14.65
CA PHE A 10 11.77 -2.61 -15.59
C PHE A 10 11.64 -1.78 -16.87
N ASP A 11 11.45 -2.48 -17.99
CA ASP A 11 11.17 -1.88 -19.29
C ASP A 11 9.71 -1.39 -19.33
N PRO A 12 9.45 -0.10 -19.62
CA PRO A 12 8.08 0.41 -19.74
C PRO A 12 7.28 -0.18 -20.91
N GLU A 13 7.93 -0.84 -21.88
CA GLU A 13 7.27 -1.48 -23.02
C GLU A 13 6.87 -2.94 -22.75
N GLU A 14 7.28 -3.52 -21.62
CA GLU A 14 6.96 -4.90 -21.25
C GLU A 14 5.96 -5.00 -20.08
N VAL A 15 5.23 -6.12 -20.03
CA VAL A 15 4.39 -6.45 -18.88
C VAL A 15 5.28 -6.86 -17.71
N ALA A 16 5.13 -6.17 -16.58
CA ALA A 16 5.87 -6.46 -15.35
C ALA A 16 4.93 -6.82 -14.20
N ILE A 17 5.33 -7.81 -13.40
CA ILE A 17 4.72 -8.09 -12.11
C ILE A 17 5.66 -7.56 -11.03
N ALA A 18 5.15 -6.68 -10.17
CA ALA A 18 5.93 -6.06 -9.12
C ALA A 18 5.28 -6.26 -7.75
N HIS A 19 6.10 -6.58 -6.76
CA HIS A 19 5.73 -6.48 -5.36
C HIS A 19 6.09 -5.06 -4.89
N VAL A 20 5.05 -4.27 -4.60
CA VAL A 20 5.21 -2.92 -4.05
C VAL A 20 4.93 -2.94 -2.55
N TYR A 21 5.45 -1.95 -1.84
CA TYR A 21 5.08 -1.73 -0.45
C TYR A 21 5.22 -0.25 -0.11
N THR A 22 4.41 0.21 0.82
CA THR A 22 4.56 1.53 1.40
C THR A 22 4.30 1.50 2.89
N ARG A 23 4.93 2.41 3.61
CA ARG A 23 4.83 2.51 5.06
C ARG A 23 4.44 3.91 5.47
N VAL A 24 3.69 3.99 6.56
CA VAL A 24 3.44 5.26 7.23
C VAL A 24 4.72 5.72 7.94
N CYS A 25 4.83 7.04 8.10
CA CYS A 25 5.95 7.70 8.76
C CYS A 25 5.48 8.42 10.03
N ARG A 26 6.43 8.95 10.81
CA ARG A 26 6.14 9.84 11.96
C ARG A 26 5.18 9.25 13.02
N ARG A 27 5.25 7.93 13.26
CA ARG A 27 4.38 7.20 14.20
C ARG A 27 2.88 7.25 13.85
N CYS A 28 2.53 7.55 12.60
CA CYS A 28 1.18 7.29 12.12
C CYS A 28 0.95 5.77 12.02
N PHE A 29 -0.31 5.37 11.89
CA PHE A 29 -0.74 4.00 11.64
C PHE A 29 -1.98 4.03 10.73
N LEU A 30 -2.14 2.99 9.93
CA LEU A 30 -3.27 2.80 9.01
C LEU A 30 -4.51 2.33 9.77
N LEU A 31 -4.33 1.38 10.69
CA LEU A 31 -5.35 0.74 11.52
C LEU A 31 -4.73 0.26 12.85
N GLY A 32 -5.53 -0.34 13.72
CA GLY A 32 -5.14 -0.78 15.06
C GLY A 32 -5.45 0.26 16.13
N ASP A 33 -5.02 -0.06 17.35
CA ASP A 33 -5.17 0.81 18.52
C ASP A 33 -4.13 1.93 18.53
N ASP A 34 -4.59 3.16 18.72
CA ASP A 34 -3.71 4.29 18.99
C ASP A 34 -3.22 4.24 20.44
N PRO A 35 -1.91 4.10 20.71
CA PRO A 35 -1.39 4.04 22.07
C PRO A 35 -1.53 5.36 22.84
N VAL A 36 -1.81 6.49 22.16
CA VAL A 36 -1.96 7.80 22.81
C VAL A 36 -3.42 8.08 23.18
N SER A 37 -4.34 7.92 22.23
CA SER A 37 -5.77 8.17 22.48
C SER A 37 -6.54 6.95 23.00
N GLY A 38 -6.00 5.74 22.85
CA GLY A 38 -6.71 4.48 23.14
C GLY A 38 -7.82 4.13 22.15
N THR A 39 -7.95 4.87 21.04
CA THR A 39 -8.99 4.64 20.04
C THR A 39 -8.57 3.54 19.07
N ASN A 40 -9.46 2.59 18.79
CA ASN A 40 -9.26 1.55 17.77
C ASN A 40 -9.69 2.05 16.38
N PHE A 41 -8.85 1.81 15.38
CA PHE A 41 -9.07 2.23 14.00
C PHE A 41 -9.17 1.06 12.99
N ASP A 42 -9.50 -0.14 13.44
CA ASP A 42 -9.59 -1.34 12.57
C ASP A 42 -10.69 -1.23 11.50
N HIS A 43 -11.71 -0.41 11.74
CA HIS A 43 -12.75 -0.10 10.75
C HIS A 43 -12.19 0.44 9.43
N ARG A 44 -10.99 1.06 9.45
CA ARG A 44 -10.33 1.59 8.25
C ARG A 44 -9.81 0.51 7.32
N LYS A 45 -9.64 -0.73 7.79
CA LYS A 45 -9.12 -1.82 6.96
C LYS A 45 -9.98 -2.01 5.71
N VAL A 46 -11.30 -2.07 5.87
CA VAL A 46 -12.25 -2.22 4.75
C VAL A 46 -12.09 -1.08 3.75
N TRP A 47 -11.96 0.16 4.23
CA TRP A 47 -11.77 1.31 3.33
C TRP A 47 -10.47 1.21 2.53
N ILE A 48 -9.38 0.75 3.16
CA ILE A 48 -8.10 0.59 2.47
C ILE A 48 -8.22 -0.51 1.40
N GLU A 49 -8.89 -1.62 1.69
CA GLU A 49 -9.16 -2.70 0.71
C GLU A 49 -9.96 -2.18 -0.49
N GLU A 50 -11.03 -1.44 -0.24
CA GLU A 50 -11.88 -0.83 -1.28
C GLU A 50 -11.08 0.18 -2.13
N TYR A 51 -10.26 1.03 -1.50
CA TYR A 51 -9.43 1.99 -2.23
C TYR A 51 -8.36 1.33 -3.09
N LEU A 52 -7.71 0.26 -2.60
CA LEU A 52 -6.71 -0.48 -3.39
C LEU A 52 -7.35 -1.05 -4.67
N GLN A 53 -8.53 -1.67 -4.54
CA GLN A 53 -9.27 -2.20 -5.68
C GLN A 53 -9.73 -1.10 -6.64
N GLN A 54 -10.29 -0.02 -6.10
CA GLN A 54 -10.76 1.11 -6.90
C GLN A 54 -9.61 1.75 -7.70
N PHE A 55 -8.48 2.03 -7.05
CA PHE A 55 -7.35 2.67 -7.71
C PHE A 55 -6.72 1.75 -8.74
N ALA A 56 -6.55 0.46 -8.44
CA ALA A 56 -6.05 -0.51 -9.41
C ALA A 56 -6.91 -0.51 -10.68
N ALA A 57 -8.24 -0.54 -10.52
CA ALA A 57 -9.17 -0.45 -11.64
C ALA A 57 -9.05 0.88 -12.42
N CYS A 58 -8.94 2.01 -11.72
CA CYS A 58 -8.79 3.33 -12.36
C CYS A 58 -7.48 3.48 -13.16
N PHE A 59 -6.42 2.80 -12.75
CA PHE A 59 -5.11 2.85 -13.42
C PHE A 59 -4.86 1.68 -14.39
N GLY A 60 -5.82 0.77 -14.56
CA GLY A 60 -5.64 -0.41 -15.41
C GLY A 60 -4.55 -1.36 -14.90
N ILE A 61 -4.44 -1.51 -13.59
CA ILE A 61 -3.46 -2.39 -12.93
C ILE A 61 -4.19 -3.65 -12.44
N ASP A 62 -3.63 -4.83 -12.75
CA ASP A 62 -4.08 -6.09 -12.16
C ASP A 62 -3.60 -6.19 -10.71
N LEU A 63 -4.52 -6.10 -9.75
CA LEU A 63 -4.22 -6.25 -8.32
C LEU A 63 -4.19 -7.74 -7.94
N ILE A 64 -3.02 -8.37 -8.07
CA ILE A 64 -2.82 -9.81 -7.86
C ILE A 64 -3.02 -10.23 -6.39
N GLY A 65 -2.67 -9.35 -5.45
CA GLY A 65 -2.84 -9.58 -4.02
C GLY A 65 -2.26 -8.42 -3.21
N PHE A 66 -2.70 -8.33 -1.95
CA PHE A 66 -2.21 -7.31 -1.02
C PHE A 66 -2.27 -7.81 0.43
N SER A 67 -1.50 -7.18 1.31
CA SER A 67 -1.60 -7.38 2.76
C SER A 67 -1.54 -6.04 3.47
N ILE A 68 -2.46 -5.81 4.41
CA ILE A 68 -2.59 -4.54 5.11
C ILE A 68 -2.24 -4.76 6.58
N LEU A 69 -1.21 -4.05 7.04
CA LEU A 69 -0.75 -4.04 8.42
C LEU A 69 -0.96 -2.65 9.03
N SER A 70 -0.81 -2.53 10.35
CA SER A 70 -1.04 -1.26 11.05
C SER A 70 -0.08 -0.15 10.62
N ASN A 71 1.12 -0.45 10.12
CA ASN A 71 2.14 0.55 9.78
C ASN A 71 2.63 0.48 8.32
N HIS A 72 2.13 -0.44 7.52
CA HIS A 72 2.46 -0.55 6.11
C HIS A 72 1.46 -1.44 5.39
N PHE A 73 1.47 -1.40 4.08
CA PHE A 73 0.83 -2.42 3.26
C PHE A 73 1.78 -2.86 2.15
N HIS A 74 1.51 -4.05 1.66
CA HIS A 74 2.10 -4.65 0.48
C HIS A 74 1.00 -4.78 -0.57
#